data_AF-A0A2P4Q8H6-F1
#
_entry.id   AF-A0A2P4Q8H6-F1
#
_cell.length_a   1.000
_cell.length_b   1.000
_cell.length_c   1.000
_cell.angle_alpha   90.00
_cell.angle_beta   90.00
_cell.angle_gamma   90.00
#
_symmetry.space_group_name_H-M   'P 1'
#
loop_
_entity.id
_entity.type
_entity.pdbx_description
1 polymer ?
#
loop_
_entity_poly.entity_id
_entity_poly.type
_entity_poly.pdbx_seq_one_letter_code
_entity_poly.pdbx_strand_id
1 'polypeptide(L)'
;MEEVKNDELDEDFVNEVENAIKSIFSQLPIKYIGSSTMQGISFVKFLENTVERMNSSEVSSLLSIPSEYESVIQFVAQEAIKESIEKYKERMNALINEGGKLPILWKKSSNFTEQLGKEMCKFKEELAVRNSKELTIYNENIAKELWIEYVEIGLYSNENNSFKNAEDLQYALKLFESNYNKSMKESPEADKIITSYKTNQYSAAIDYMARLGRINKELAKTMYTREVAHRKQLEASAREEALRIEIELWSREREEYEKNIEIKTLELQANIRQQKQLHHEEEKGSNKIKENLWVCIKNHIRKILSPCKH
;
A
#
# COMPACT_ATOMS: atom_id res chain seq x y z
N MET A 1 34.48 -1.81 57.06
CA MET A 1 33.84 -3.01 56.50
C MET A 1 34.80 -4.15 56.73
N GLU A 2 34.33 -5.24 57.33
CA GLU A 2 35.12 -6.46 57.42
C GLU A 2 35.20 -7.10 56.02
N GLU A 3 36.38 -7.58 55.68
CA GLU A 3 36.64 -8.25 54.40
C GLU A 3 36.11 -9.69 54.53
N VAL A 4 35.01 -9.98 53.82
CA VAL A 4 34.44 -11.33 53.74
C VAL A 4 35.12 -12.06 52.59
N LYS A 5 35.59 -13.27 52.82
CA LYS A 5 36.26 -14.05 51.77
C LYS A 5 35.24 -14.74 50.86
N ASN A 6 35.61 -14.96 49.60
CA ASN A 6 34.71 -15.58 48.62
C ASN A 6 34.23 -16.98 49.01
N ASP A 7 35.01 -17.74 49.79
CA ASP A 7 34.68 -19.07 50.32
C ASP A 7 33.66 -19.03 51.47
N GLU A 8 33.38 -17.84 52.00
CA GLU A 8 32.36 -17.58 53.03
C GLU A 8 31.03 -17.08 52.41
N LEU A 9 31.00 -16.89 51.08
CA LEU A 9 29.82 -16.47 50.32
C LEU A 9 29.12 -17.69 49.69
N ASP A 10 27.82 -17.52 49.44
CA ASP A 10 27.03 -18.52 48.72
C ASP A 10 27.59 -18.77 47.31
N GLU A 11 27.75 -20.06 46.96
CA GLU A 11 28.40 -20.46 45.71
C GLU A 11 27.59 -20.01 44.48
N ASP A 12 26.26 -20.05 44.55
CA ASP A 12 25.39 -19.58 43.47
C ASP A 12 25.52 -18.06 43.30
N PHE A 13 25.61 -17.30 44.40
CA PHE A 13 25.89 -15.86 44.35
C PHE A 13 27.25 -15.56 43.71
N VAL A 14 28.32 -16.25 44.12
CA VAL A 14 29.66 -16.05 43.53
C VAL A 14 29.65 -16.35 42.03
N ASN A 15 29.03 -17.45 41.63
CA ASN A 15 28.89 -17.83 40.22
C ASN A 15 28.08 -16.81 39.42
N GLU A 16 26.97 -16.30 39.97
CA GLU A 16 26.13 -15.28 39.30
C GLU A 16 26.89 -13.96 39.13
N VAL A 17 27.58 -13.49 40.16
CA VAL A 17 28.40 -12.28 40.10
C VAL A 17 29.56 -12.45 39.12
N GLU A 18 30.25 -13.59 39.13
CA GLU A 18 31.33 -13.87 38.18
C GLU A 18 30.82 -13.86 36.74
N ASN A 19 29.67 -14.49 36.49
CA ASN A 19 29.04 -14.51 35.16
C ASN A 19 28.58 -13.10 34.73
N ALA A 20 28.01 -12.32 35.64
CA ALA A 20 27.61 -10.94 35.37
C ALA A 20 28.83 -10.06 35.02
N ILE A 21 29.92 -10.17 35.77
CA ILE A 21 31.18 -9.46 35.49
C ILE A 21 31.73 -9.87 34.13
N LYS A 22 31.85 -11.17 33.85
CA LYS A 22 32.30 -11.66 32.53
C LYS A 22 31.43 -11.13 31.40
N SER A 23 30.11 -11.12 31.59
CA SER A 23 29.15 -10.59 30.62
C SER A 23 29.42 -9.11 30.34
N ILE A 24 29.54 -8.27 31.39
CA ILE A 24 29.84 -6.83 31.25
C ILE A 24 31.16 -6.61 30.52
N PHE A 25 32.24 -7.27 30.96
CA PHE A 25 33.57 -7.10 30.37
C PHE A 25 33.66 -7.62 28.93
N SER A 26 32.85 -8.63 28.57
CA SER A 26 32.79 -9.14 27.19
C SER A 26 32.13 -8.18 26.20
N GLN A 27 31.32 -7.22 26.69
CA GLN A 27 30.50 -6.33 25.87
C GLN A 27 30.68 -4.85 26.21
N LEU A 28 31.77 -4.45 26.88
CA LEU A 28 32.00 -3.07 27.32
C LEU A 28 31.78 -2.07 26.17
N PRO A 29 30.63 -1.35 26.16
CA PRO A 29 30.34 -0.45 25.07
C PRO A 29 31.25 0.76 25.21
N ILE A 30 31.97 1.08 24.13
CA ILE A 30 32.75 2.30 24.07
C ILE A 30 31.79 3.48 24.22
N LYS A 31 32.15 4.46 25.06
CA LYS A 31 31.35 5.68 25.21
C LYS A 31 31.64 6.63 24.06
N TYR A 32 30.60 7.22 23.48
CA TYR A 32 30.73 8.15 22.36
C TYR A 32 30.12 9.53 22.69
N ILE A 33 30.68 10.56 22.06
CA ILE A 33 30.11 11.90 21.90
C ILE A 33 29.85 12.10 20.41
N GLY A 34 28.59 12.07 20.00
CA GLY A 34 28.25 12.02 18.58
C GLY A 34 28.88 10.79 17.92
N SER A 35 29.70 11.00 16.88
CA SER A 35 30.44 9.95 16.19
C SER A 35 31.85 9.68 16.73
N SER A 36 32.30 10.41 17.75
CA SER A 36 33.66 10.33 18.29
C SER A 36 33.71 9.55 19.59
N THR A 37 34.72 8.70 19.75
CA THR A 37 34.98 8.00 21.01
C THR A 37 35.35 8.98 22.11
N MET A 38 34.69 8.87 23.27
CA MET A 38 34.97 9.68 24.44
C MET A 38 36.23 9.16 25.15
N GLN A 39 37.29 9.95 25.11
CA GLN A 39 38.53 9.70 25.85
C GLN A 39 38.44 10.22 27.29
N GLY A 40 39.33 9.77 28.18
CA GLY A 40 39.33 10.16 29.60
C GLY A 40 39.32 11.68 29.81
N ILE A 41 40.13 12.43 29.05
CA ILE A 41 40.18 13.91 29.12
C ILE A 41 38.85 14.56 28.71
N SER A 42 38.19 14.02 27.68
CA SER A 42 36.89 14.51 27.22
C SER A 42 35.76 14.17 28.21
N PHE A 43 35.86 13.03 28.90
CA PHE A 43 34.92 12.62 29.93
C PHE A 43 35.04 13.49 31.19
N VAL A 44 36.27 13.79 31.64
CA VAL A 44 36.49 14.72 32.76
C VAL A 44 35.85 16.07 32.46
N LYS A 45 36.11 16.64 31.27
CA LYS A 45 35.51 17.92 30.89
C LYS A 45 33.99 17.87 30.83
N PHE A 46 33.44 16.76 30.33
CA PHE A 46 31.99 16.54 30.32
C PHE A 46 31.40 16.54 31.74
N LEU A 47 32.04 15.87 32.69
CA LEU A 47 31.62 15.84 34.09
C LEU A 47 31.71 17.22 34.74
N GLU A 48 32.80 17.96 34.52
CA GLU A 48 32.96 19.33 35.03
C GLU A 48 31.80 20.22 34.56
N ASN A 49 31.54 20.25 33.25
CA ASN A 49 30.46 21.05 32.69
C ASN A 49 29.08 20.65 33.24
N THR A 50 28.85 19.35 33.44
CA THR A 50 27.61 18.81 34.00
C THR A 50 27.42 19.30 35.45
N VAL A 51 28.46 19.15 36.28
CA VAL A 51 28.43 19.53 37.70
C VAL A 51 28.31 21.05 37.86
N GLU A 52 29.04 21.85 37.07
CA GLU A 52 28.93 23.31 37.08
C GLU A 52 27.51 23.77 36.77
N ARG A 53 26.88 23.18 35.75
CA ARG A 53 25.50 23.52 35.36
C ARG A 53 24.49 23.13 36.44
N MET A 54 24.62 21.94 37.02
CA MET A 54 23.78 21.50 38.15
C MET A 54 23.85 22.47 39.34
N ASN A 55 25.01 23.12 39.54
CA ASN A 55 25.24 24.05 40.65
C ASN A 55 24.95 25.52 40.29
N SER A 56 24.55 25.84 39.06
CA SER A 56 24.22 27.22 38.65
C SER A 56 22.78 27.60 39.06
N SER A 57 22.61 28.80 39.62
CA SER A 57 21.34 29.27 40.21
C SER A 57 20.28 29.69 39.17
N GLU A 58 20.62 29.71 37.89
CA GLU A 58 19.68 29.96 36.80
C GLU A 58 18.96 28.65 36.42
N VAL A 59 17.87 28.40 37.14
CA VAL A 59 16.69 27.61 36.74
C VAL A 59 16.99 26.38 35.90
N SER A 60 17.00 25.19 36.54
CA SER A 60 16.32 23.95 36.11
C SER A 60 16.27 23.65 34.59
N SER A 61 17.29 24.07 33.84
CA SER A 61 17.40 23.77 32.43
C SER A 61 17.94 22.36 32.40
N LEU A 62 17.08 21.45 31.93
CA LEU A 62 17.43 20.07 31.64
C LEU A 62 18.85 20.05 31.06
N LEU A 63 19.74 19.25 31.66
CA LEU A 63 21.07 18.98 31.11
C LEU A 63 20.92 18.80 29.61
N SER A 64 21.52 19.70 28.83
CA SER A 64 21.17 19.76 27.43
C SER A 64 21.78 18.59 26.71
N ILE A 65 22.94 18.03 27.03
CA ILE A 65 23.68 17.05 26.22
C ILE A 65 24.36 17.68 24.98
N PRO A 66 23.70 18.21 23.92
CA PRO A 66 24.41 18.84 22.80
C PRO A 66 25.30 20.04 23.17
N SER A 67 24.86 20.92 24.09
CA SER A 67 25.68 22.09 24.46
C SER A 67 26.95 21.71 25.24
N GLU A 68 26.86 20.64 26.03
CA GLU A 68 27.95 20.10 26.83
C GLU A 68 28.97 19.42 25.92
N TYR A 69 28.50 18.76 24.86
CA TYR A 69 29.35 18.16 23.85
C TYR A 69 30.12 19.17 23.01
N GLU A 70 29.51 20.30 22.64
CA GLU A 70 30.21 21.37 21.92
C GLU A 70 31.39 21.91 22.74
N SER A 71 31.18 22.17 24.04
CA SER A 71 32.23 22.60 24.97
C SER A 71 33.35 21.57 25.10
N VAL A 72 33.00 20.27 25.16
CA VAL A 72 34.01 19.18 25.21
C VAL A 72 34.82 19.12 23.92
N ILE A 73 34.20 19.27 22.75
CA ILE A 73 34.89 19.28 21.45
C ILE A 73 35.89 20.43 21.41
N GLN A 74 35.48 21.63 21.80
CA GLN A 74 36.35 22.80 21.83
C GLN A 74 37.53 22.62 22.80
N PHE A 75 37.28 22.09 23.99
CA PHE A 75 38.33 21.80 24.97
C PHE A 75 39.36 20.78 24.45
N VAL A 76 38.90 19.66 23.88
CA VAL A 76 39.78 18.64 23.31
C VAL A 76 40.63 19.24 22.17
N ALA A 77 40.03 20.08 21.33
CA ALA A 77 40.76 20.76 20.26
C ALA A 77 41.84 21.70 20.83
N GLN A 78 41.54 22.45 21.89
CA GLN A 78 42.50 23.34 22.55
C GLN A 78 43.67 22.57 23.18
N GLU A 79 43.40 21.47 23.88
CA GLU A 79 44.46 20.64 24.46
C GLU A 79 45.33 19.99 23.38
N ALA A 80 44.74 19.54 22.26
CA ALA A 80 45.50 19.03 21.12
C ALA A 80 46.40 20.11 20.48
N ILE A 81 45.92 21.35 20.37
CA ILE A 81 46.74 22.49 19.89
C ILE A 81 47.90 22.74 20.84
N LYS A 82 47.66 22.76 22.15
CA LYS A 82 48.67 22.97 23.17
C LYS A 82 49.75 21.88 23.14
N GLU A 83 49.33 20.61 23.06
CA GLU A 83 50.25 19.48 22.92
C GLU A 83 51.09 19.59 21.63
N SER A 84 50.47 20.01 20.53
CA SER A 84 51.16 20.20 19.25
C SER A 84 52.20 21.33 19.31
N ILE A 85 51.88 22.42 20.01
CA ILE A 85 52.82 23.53 20.24
C ILE A 85 54.02 23.06 21.08
N GLU A 86 53.80 22.27 22.13
CA GLU A 86 54.90 21.73 22.94
C GLU A 86 55.79 20.77 22.12
N LYS A 87 55.20 19.85 21.35
CA LYS A 87 55.97 18.99 20.43
C LYS A 87 56.79 19.79 19.41
N TYR A 88 56.24 20.89 18.91
CA TYR A 88 56.99 21.79 18.01
C TYR A 88 58.18 22.42 18.72
N LYS A 89 58.00 22.96 19.94
CA LYS A 89 59.08 23.53 20.76
C LYS A 89 60.16 22.49 21.06
N GLU A 90 59.77 21.28 21.46
CA GLU A 90 60.70 20.18 21.72
C GLU A 90 61.55 19.85 20.49
N ARG A 91 60.92 19.71 19.32
CA ARG A 91 61.65 19.46 18.07
C ARG A 91 62.56 20.61 17.69
N MET A 92 62.13 21.86 17.82
CA MET A 92 62.98 23.02 17.57
C MET A 92 64.16 23.09 18.53
N ASN A 93 63.94 22.78 19.82
CA ASN A 93 65.00 22.72 20.82
C ASN A 93 65.99 21.57 20.52
N ALA A 94 65.51 20.40 20.10
CA ALA A 94 66.39 19.32 19.64
C ALA A 94 67.23 19.75 18.44
N LEU A 95 66.62 20.45 17.48
CA LEU A 95 67.27 20.96 16.27
C LEU A 95 68.34 22.02 16.55
N ILE A 96 68.14 22.81 17.63
CA ILE A 96 69.14 23.74 18.23
C ILE A 96 70.26 22.94 18.91
N ASN A 97 69.92 21.92 19.70
CA ASN A 97 70.88 21.15 20.49
C ASN A 97 71.78 20.26 19.63
N GLU A 98 71.26 19.66 18.55
CA GLU A 98 72.02 18.84 17.60
C GLU A 98 72.94 19.67 16.68
N GLY A 99 72.62 20.95 16.45
CA GLY A 99 73.34 21.82 15.51
C GLY A 99 74.49 22.64 16.12
N GLY A 100 74.73 22.53 17.43
CA GLY A 100 75.45 23.55 18.19
C GLY A 100 74.56 24.76 18.44
N LYS A 101 74.59 25.29 19.66
CA LYS A 101 73.72 26.36 20.17
C LYS A 101 73.44 27.48 19.16
N LEU A 102 72.35 28.21 19.40
CA LEU A 102 72.02 29.46 18.69
C LEU A 102 73.27 30.31 18.41
N PRO A 103 73.39 30.90 17.20
CA PRO A 103 72.35 31.04 16.17
C PRO A 103 72.22 29.84 15.21
N ILE A 104 70.98 29.53 14.79
CA ILE A 104 70.71 28.55 13.72
C ILE A 104 70.70 29.26 12.36
N LEU A 105 71.19 28.60 11.31
CA LEU A 105 71.01 29.06 9.93
C LEU A 105 69.53 29.19 9.57
N TRP A 106 69.14 30.35 9.04
CA TRP A 106 67.77 30.62 8.59
C TRP A 106 67.23 29.52 7.67
N LYS A 107 68.05 29.04 6.72
CA LYS A 107 67.69 27.94 5.81
C LYS A 107 67.25 26.67 6.55
N LYS A 108 67.92 26.31 7.66
CA LYS A 108 67.59 25.10 8.45
C LYS A 108 66.24 25.27 9.16
N SER A 109 66.00 26.45 9.74
CA SER A 109 64.72 26.82 10.37
C SER A 109 63.58 26.84 9.34
N SER A 110 63.78 27.52 8.21
CA SER A 110 62.80 27.60 7.12
C SER A 110 62.42 26.22 6.57
N ASN A 111 63.39 25.33 6.36
CA ASN A 111 63.13 23.98 5.87
C ASN A 111 62.23 23.17 6.83
N PHE A 112 62.45 23.29 8.15
CA PHE A 112 61.61 22.60 9.14
C PHE A 112 60.17 23.12 9.13
N THR A 113 60.00 24.46 9.12
CA THR A 113 58.69 25.09 9.02
C THR A 113 57.96 24.70 7.72
N GLU A 114 58.69 24.66 6.60
CA GLU A 114 58.12 24.24 5.31
C GLU A 114 57.66 22.77 5.33
N GLN A 115 58.46 21.87 5.93
CA GLN A 115 58.10 20.46 6.05
C GLN A 115 56.85 20.28 6.94
N LEU A 116 56.80 20.96 8.08
CA LEU A 116 55.62 20.94 8.95
C LEU A 116 54.38 21.47 8.22
N GLY A 117 54.52 22.57 7.48
CA GLY A 117 53.44 23.14 6.67
C GLY A 117 52.90 22.15 5.64
N LYS A 118 53.78 21.41 4.96
CA LYS A 118 53.38 20.38 3.98
C LYS A 118 52.59 19.25 4.62
N GLU A 119 53.05 18.72 5.75
CA GLU A 119 52.34 17.65 6.46
C GLU A 119 50.99 18.13 7.01
N MET A 120 50.91 19.36 7.53
CA MET A 120 49.64 19.96 7.97
C MET A 120 48.65 20.14 6.82
N CYS A 121 49.12 20.59 5.65
CA CYS A 121 48.29 20.70 4.45
C CYS A 121 47.73 19.34 4.03
N LYS A 122 48.58 18.31 3.99
CA LYS A 122 48.17 16.94 3.65
C LYS A 122 47.09 16.42 4.60
N PHE A 123 47.30 16.58 5.91
CA PHE A 123 46.32 16.16 6.91
C PHE A 123 44.99 16.92 6.78
N LYS A 124 45.04 18.24 6.52
CA LYS A 124 43.84 19.05 6.27
C LYS A 124 43.05 18.54 5.06
N GLU A 125 43.73 18.19 3.97
CA GLU A 125 43.11 17.64 2.77
C GLU A 125 42.46 16.27 3.05
N GLU A 126 43.15 15.37 3.76
CA GLU A 126 42.60 14.08 4.17
C GLU A 126 41.34 14.22 5.04
N LEU A 127 41.36 15.16 5.99
CA LEU A 127 40.18 15.49 6.80
C LEU A 127 39.04 16.06 5.96
N ALA A 128 39.32 16.96 5.02
CA ALA A 128 38.30 17.54 4.15
C ALA A 128 37.62 16.46 3.31
N VAL A 129 38.39 15.51 2.75
CA VAL A 129 37.86 14.37 2.00
C VAL A 129 36.99 13.47 2.89
N ARG A 130 37.46 13.13 4.09
CA ARG A 130 36.68 12.31 5.03
C ARG A 130 35.39 13.01 5.44
N ASN A 131 35.47 14.30 5.77
CA ASN A 131 34.31 15.09 6.18
C ASN A 131 33.26 15.21 5.07
N SER A 132 33.69 15.45 3.82
CA SER A 132 32.80 15.47 2.65
C SER A 132 32.07 14.13 2.47
N LYS A 133 32.78 13.00 2.65
CA LYS A 133 32.16 11.67 2.61
C LYS A 133 31.11 11.47 3.71
N GLU A 134 31.44 11.81 4.96
CA GLU A 134 30.50 11.68 6.08
C GLU A 134 29.28 12.60 5.94
N LEU A 135 29.48 13.83 5.46
CA LEU A 135 28.38 14.76 5.15
C LEU A 135 27.45 14.21 4.06
N THR A 136 28.03 13.59 3.03
CA THR A 136 27.25 12.93 1.98
C THR A 136 26.39 11.81 2.56
N ILE A 137 26.99 10.90 3.35
CA ILE A 137 26.27 9.78 3.97
C ILE A 137 25.15 10.28 4.89
N TYR A 138 25.47 11.23 5.77
CA TYR A 138 24.52 11.79 6.73
C TYR A 138 23.31 12.41 6.02
N ASN A 139 23.55 13.32 5.08
CA ASN A 139 22.47 14.02 4.38
C ASN A 139 21.69 13.07 3.46
N GLU A 140 22.33 12.06 2.87
CA GLU A 140 21.65 11.08 2.02
C GLU A 140 20.71 10.18 2.85
N ASN A 141 21.13 9.76 4.04
CA ASN A 141 20.28 8.98 4.93
C ASN A 141 19.03 9.78 5.35
N ILE A 142 19.20 11.05 5.72
CA ILE A 142 18.07 11.94 6.04
C ILE A 142 17.14 12.09 4.84
N ALA A 143 17.68 12.34 3.64
CA ALA A 143 16.87 12.45 2.44
C ALA A 143 16.07 11.17 2.15
N LYS A 144 16.68 9.99 2.32
CA LYS A 144 16.02 8.69 2.14
C LYS A 144 14.88 8.50 3.12
N GLU A 145 15.13 8.69 4.41
CA GLU A 145 14.12 8.51 5.46
C GLU A 145 12.92 9.44 5.24
N LEU A 146 13.17 10.73 5.00
CA LEU A 146 12.10 11.70 4.75
C LEU A 146 11.36 11.43 3.43
N TRP A 147 12.06 10.97 2.38
CA TRP A 147 11.41 10.63 1.13
C TRP A 147 10.42 9.47 1.31
N ILE A 148 10.84 8.44 2.06
CA ILE A 148 9.98 7.30 2.38
C ILE A 148 8.73 7.78 3.14
N GLU A 149 8.95 8.55 4.21
CA GLU A 149 7.90 9.04 5.11
C GLU A 149 6.86 9.90 4.38
N TYR A 150 7.31 10.88 3.60
CA TYR A 150 6.41 11.89 3.04
C TYR A 150 5.93 11.57 1.63
N VAL A 151 6.71 10.84 0.82
CA VAL A 151 6.46 10.72 -0.62
C VAL A 151 6.23 9.28 -1.05
N GLU A 152 7.12 8.36 -0.71
CA GLU A 152 7.09 6.98 -1.22
C GLU A 152 5.83 6.23 -0.78
N ILE A 153 5.45 6.36 0.49
CA ILE A 153 4.24 5.74 1.03
C ILE A 153 2.99 6.23 0.28
N GLY A 154 2.91 7.53 -0.01
CA GLY A 154 1.77 8.10 -0.74
C GLY A 154 1.72 7.71 -2.21
N LEU A 155 2.86 7.37 -2.83
CA LEU A 155 2.92 6.90 -4.21
C LEU A 155 2.49 5.43 -4.35
N TYR A 156 2.97 4.57 -3.46
CA TYR A 156 2.89 3.10 -3.67
C TYR A 156 1.96 2.38 -2.69
N SER A 157 1.34 3.08 -1.73
CA SER A 157 0.36 2.45 -0.85
C SER A 157 -0.92 2.10 -1.60
N ASN A 158 -1.43 0.88 -1.36
CA ASN A 158 -2.67 0.36 -1.94
C ASN A 158 -3.92 0.70 -1.09
N GLU A 159 -3.75 1.42 0.03
CA GLU A 159 -4.82 1.79 0.95
C GLU A 159 -5.11 3.31 0.92
N ASN A 160 -6.08 3.77 1.72
CA ASN A 160 -6.61 5.15 1.83
C ASN A 160 -5.58 6.29 1.94
N ASN A 161 -4.29 5.97 2.08
CA ASN A 161 -3.15 6.89 2.20
C ASN A 161 -2.46 7.18 0.86
N SER A 162 -2.93 6.62 -0.27
CA SER A 162 -2.41 6.95 -1.60
C SER A 162 -2.76 8.38 -2.01
N PHE A 163 -1.87 9.06 -2.74
CA PHE A 163 -2.15 10.37 -3.33
C PHE A 163 -3.32 10.29 -4.31
N LYS A 164 -4.32 11.17 -4.14
CA LYS A 164 -5.53 11.17 -4.98
C LYS A 164 -5.37 12.05 -6.20
N ASN A 165 -4.55 13.09 -6.10
CA ASN A 165 -4.34 14.06 -7.16
C ASN A 165 -2.92 14.64 -7.12
N ALA A 166 -2.62 15.53 -8.07
CA ALA A 166 -1.32 16.18 -8.17
C ALA A 166 -1.05 17.17 -7.02
N GLU A 167 -2.09 17.71 -6.38
CA GLU A 167 -1.97 18.66 -5.26
C GLU A 167 -1.47 17.95 -4.00
N ASP A 168 -1.94 16.72 -3.75
CA ASP A 168 -1.46 15.86 -2.66
C ASP A 168 0.04 15.58 -2.80
N LEU A 169 0.48 15.18 -4.01
CA LEU A 169 1.90 14.96 -4.30
C LEU A 169 2.69 16.27 -4.12
N GLN A 170 2.19 17.39 -4.62
CA GLN A 170 2.88 18.67 -4.48
C GLN A 170 3.02 19.11 -3.02
N TYR A 171 2.01 18.85 -2.19
CA TYR A 171 2.06 19.12 -0.75
C TYR A 171 3.08 18.22 -0.05
N ALA A 172 3.11 16.93 -0.38
CA ALA A 172 4.10 15.98 0.13
C ALA A 172 5.54 16.39 -0.23
N LEU A 173 5.81 16.78 -1.47
CA LEU A 173 7.13 17.26 -1.90
C LEU A 173 7.55 18.52 -1.14
N LYS A 174 6.62 19.44 -0.83
CA LYS A 174 6.90 20.61 0.00
C LYS A 174 7.25 20.24 1.45
N LEU A 175 6.54 19.27 2.03
CA LEU A 175 6.86 18.76 3.36
C LEU A 175 8.23 18.10 3.40
N PHE A 176 8.55 17.28 2.41
CA PHE A 176 9.86 16.67 2.24
C PHE A 176 10.97 17.74 2.20
N GLU A 177 10.87 18.76 1.34
CA GLU A 177 11.89 19.81 1.25
C GLU A 177 12.03 20.62 2.55
N SER A 178 10.90 20.97 3.16
CA SER A 178 10.88 21.74 4.41
C SER A 178 11.56 21.00 5.55
N ASN A 179 11.26 19.71 5.71
CA ASN A 179 11.87 18.88 6.75
C ASN A 179 13.33 18.55 6.43
N TYR A 180 13.67 18.31 5.16
CA TYR A 180 15.06 18.10 4.76
C TYR A 180 15.92 19.32 5.08
N ASN A 181 15.48 20.52 4.71
CA ASN A 181 16.20 21.77 4.99
C ASN A 181 16.41 22.05 6.47
N LYS A 182 15.51 21.56 7.35
CA LYS A 182 15.64 21.69 8.80
C LYS A 182 16.61 20.68 9.41
N SER A 183 16.67 19.48 8.85
CA SER A 183 17.43 18.35 9.42
C SER A 183 18.82 18.20 8.83
N MET A 184 19.04 18.66 7.59
CA MET A 184 20.31 18.51 6.89
C MET A 184 21.44 19.33 7.55
N LYS A 185 22.67 18.85 7.38
CA LYS A 185 23.87 19.65 7.62
C LYS A 185 24.17 20.45 6.37
N GLU A 186 24.00 21.77 6.47
CA GLU A 186 24.23 22.73 5.39
C GLU A 186 25.63 22.53 4.78
N SER A 187 25.66 22.16 3.51
CA SER A 187 26.89 21.78 2.79
C SER A 187 26.64 21.64 1.29
N PRO A 188 27.69 21.77 0.45
CA PRO A 188 27.59 21.49 -0.99
C PRO A 188 27.12 20.06 -1.29
N GLU A 189 27.42 19.10 -0.41
CA GLU A 189 26.94 17.72 -0.48
C GLU A 189 25.42 17.66 -0.33
N ALA A 190 24.85 18.39 0.64
CA ALA A 190 23.40 18.46 0.84
C ALA A 190 22.68 19.02 -0.39
N ASP A 191 23.24 20.07 -1.01
CA ASP A 191 22.71 20.69 -2.23
C ASP A 191 22.71 19.72 -3.42
N LYS A 192 23.80 18.94 -3.57
CA LYS A 192 23.89 17.89 -4.60
C LYS A 192 22.84 16.82 -4.40
N ILE A 193 22.63 16.38 -3.15
CA ILE A 193 21.63 15.35 -2.82
C ILE A 193 20.22 15.84 -3.16
N ILE A 194 19.80 17.01 -2.67
CA ILE A 194 18.45 17.51 -2.95
C ILE A 194 18.23 17.78 -4.44
N THR A 195 19.27 18.26 -5.15
CA THR A 195 19.22 18.42 -6.61
C THR A 195 19.05 17.08 -7.32
N SER A 196 19.73 16.03 -6.87
CA SER A 196 19.54 14.67 -7.40
C SER A 196 18.11 14.16 -7.20
N TYR A 197 17.50 14.40 -6.02
CA TYR A 197 16.11 14.06 -5.78
C TYR A 197 15.15 14.83 -6.70
N LYS A 198 15.35 16.14 -6.86
CA LYS A 198 14.53 16.99 -7.74
C LYS A 198 14.63 16.60 -9.22
N THR A 199 15.80 16.19 -9.67
CA THR A 199 16.02 15.79 -11.07
C THR A 199 15.53 14.38 -11.36
N ASN A 200 15.79 13.43 -10.47
CA ASN A 200 15.57 12.00 -10.71
C ASN A 200 14.29 11.47 -10.04
N GLN A 201 14.11 11.71 -8.74
CA GLN A 201 13.03 11.09 -7.97
C GLN A 201 11.69 11.80 -8.17
N TYR A 202 11.72 13.14 -8.26
CA TYR A 202 10.50 13.92 -8.48
C TYR A 202 9.92 13.64 -9.87
N SER A 203 10.77 13.55 -10.89
CA SER A 203 10.33 13.23 -12.25
C SER A 203 9.69 11.83 -12.30
N ALA A 204 10.30 10.83 -11.66
CA ALA A 204 9.73 9.50 -11.54
C ALA A 204 8.36 9.50 -10.81
N ALA A 205 8.24 10.24 -9.70
CA ALA A 205 6.98 10.36 -8.95
C ALA A 205 5.87 11.03 -9.77
N ILE A 206 6.18 12.11 -10.49
CA ILE A 206 5.24 12.82 -11.37
C ILE A 206 4.79 11.90 -12.51
N ASP A 207 5.72 11.20 -13.14
CA ASP A 207 5.42 10.25 -14.23
C ASP A 207 4.52 9.11 -13.76
N TYR A 208 4.78 8.58 -12.57
CA TYR A 208 3.95 7.56 -11.94
C TYR A 208 2.51 8.06 -11.74
N MET A 209 2.33 9.24 -11.13
CA MET A 209 1.00 9.84 -10.93
C MET A 209 0.26 10.08 -12.25
N ALA A 210 0.96 10.54 -13.29
CA ALA A 210 0.38 10.73 -14.61
C ALA A 210 -0.07 9.41 -15.25
N ARG A 211 0.68 8.32 -15.06
CA ARG A 211 0.28 6.97 -15.50
C ARG A 211 -0.94 6.47 -14.73
N LEU A 212 -0.95 6.60 -13.41
CA LEU A 212 -2.07 6.21 -12.57
C LEU A 212 -3.37 6.91 -12.98
N GLY A 213 -3.31 8.23 -13.22
CA GLY A 213 -4.45 9.01 -13.69
C GLY A 213 -5.01 8.53 -15.03
N ARG A 214 -4.15 8.11 -15.97
CA ARG A 214 -4.59 7.51 -17.24
C ARG A 214 -5.29 6.17 -17.03
N ILE A 215 -4.73 5.30 -16.18
CA ILE A 215 -5.31 3.98 -15.87
C ILE A 215 -6.70 4.15 -15.25
N ASN A 216 -6.83 5.03 -14.26
CA ASN A 216 -8.11 5.29 -13.59
C ASN A 216 -9.18 5.84 -14.56
N LYS A 217 -8.79 6.70 -15.51
CA LYS A 217 -9.70 7.20 -16.55
C LYS A 217 -10.20 6.09 -17.48
N GLU A 218 -9.33 5.17 -17.90
CA GLU A 218 -9.73 4.03 -18.72
C GLU A 218 -10.59 3.02 -17.94
N LEU A 219 -10.28 2.78 -16.67
CA LEU A 219 -11.12 1.96 -15.79
C LEU A 219 -12.53 2.54 -15.66
N ALA A 220 -12.67 3.85 -15.47
CA ALA A 220 -13.98 4.50 -15.41
C ALA A 220 -14.81 4.31 -16.69
N LYS A 221 -14.18 4.41 -17.87
CA LYS A 221 -14.85 4.16 -19.17
C LYS A 221 -15.33 2.72 -19.32
N THR A 222 -14.48 1.76 -18.94
CA THR A 222 -14.83 0.33 -19.03
C THR A 222 -15.94 -0.04 -18.06
N MET A 223 -15.92 0.47 -16.83
CA MET A 223 -17.01 0.34 -15.87
C MET A 223 -18.32 0.93 -16.40
N TYR A 224 -18.30 2.15 -16.94
CA TYR A 224 -19.48 2.77 -17.54
C TYR A 224 -20.06 1.92 -18.68
N THR A 225 -19.20 1.43 -19.56
CA THR A 225 -19.60 0.58 -20.70
C THR A 225 -20.23 -0.72 -20.22
N ARG A 226 -19.63 -1.36 -19.20
CA ARG A 226 -20.15 -2.58 -18.57
C ARG A 226 -21.52 -2.35 -17.93
N GLU A 227 -21.69 -1.24 -17.21
CA GLU A 227 -22.94 -0.88 -16.56
C GLU A 227 -24.07 -0.67 -17.58
N VAL A 228 -23.77 0.03 -18.68
CA VAL A 228 -24.71 0.22 -19.79
C VAL A 228 -25.07 -1.11 -20.46
N ALA A 229 -24.10 -1.99 -20.67
CA ALA A 229 -24.35 -3.32 -21.24
C ALA A 229 -25.22 -4.19 -20.33
N HIS A 230 -24.93 -4.20 -19.02
CA HIS A 230 -25.70 -4.93 -18.03
C HIS A 230 -27.16 -4.45 -17.97
N ARG A 231 -27.38 -3.13 -18.03
CA ARG A 231 -28.73 -2.55 -18.09
C ARG A 231 -29.50 -3.03 -19.32
N LYS A 232 -28.87 -3.00 -20.50
CA LYS A 232 -29.49 -3.49 -21.74
C LYS A 232 -29.82 -4.98 -21.67
N GLN A 233 -28.96 -5.77 -21.03
CA GLN A 233 -29.22 -7.20 -20.81
C GLN A 233 -30.44 -7.42 -19.92
N LEU A 234 -30.57 -6.68 -18.81
CA LEU A 234 -31.74 -6.75 -17.94
C LEU A 234 -33.03 -6.34 -18.67
N GLU A 235 -32.99 -5.27 -19.46
CA GLU A 235 -34.13 -4.84 -20.29
C GLU A 235 -34.52 -5.91 -21.32
N ALA A 236 -33.54 -6.56 -21.96
CA ALA A 236 -33.79 -7.65 -22.90
C ALA A 236 -34.43 -8.86 -22.21
N SER A 237 -33.92 -9.28 -21.05
CA SER A 237 -34.50 -10.38 -20.27
C SER A 237 -35.92 -10.06 -19.78
N ALA A 238 -36.19 -8.82 -19.37
CA ALA A 238 -37.55 -8.42 -18.98
C ALA A 238 -38.53 -8.46 -20.17
N ARG A 239 -38.08 -8.06 -21.36
CA ARG A 239 -38.89 -8.16 -22.59
C ARG A 239 -39.12 -9.62 -23.01
N GLU A 240 -38.10 -10.46 -22.90
CA GLU A 240 -38.19 -11.89 -23.19
C GLU A 240 -39.22 -12.57 -22.27
N GLU A 241 -39.19 -12.26 -20.96
CA GLU A 241 -40.16 -12.80 -20.01
C GLU A 241 -41.58 -12.30 -20.29
N ALA A 242 -41.76 -11.02 -20.65
CA ALA A 242 -43.05 -10.48 -21.04
C ALA A 242 -43.62 -11.21 -22.27
N LEU A 243 -42.79 -11.44 -23.30
CA LEU A 243 -43.19 -12.20 -24.49
C LEU A 243 -43.51 -13.66 -24.16
N ARG A 244 -42.76 -14.29 -23.24
CA ARG A 244 -43.03 -15.65 -22.79
C ARG A 244 -44.40 -15.77 -22.14
N ILE A 245 -44.74 -14.84 -21.24
CA ILE A 245 -46.07 -14.77 -20.60
C ILE A 245 -47.17 -14.59 -21.66
N GLU A 246 -46.95 -13.72 -22.63
CA GLU A 246 -47.90 -13.48 -23.73
C GLU A 246 -48.12 -14.75 -24.58
N ILE A 247 -47.05 -15.46 -24.96
CA ILE A 247 -47.13 -16.73 -25.69
C ILE A 247 -47.92 -17.79 -24.90
N GLU A 248 -47.71 -17.86 -23.59
CA GLU A 248 -48.42 -18.81 -22.73
C GLU A 248 -49.92 -18.50 -22.65
N LEU A 249 -50.30 -17.22 -22.58
CA LEU A 249 -51.69 -16.76 -22.67
C LEU A 249 -52.35 -17.18 -23.99
N TRP A 250 -51.71 -16.87 -25.12
CA TRP A 250 -52.21 -17.24 -26.46
C TRP A 250 -52.35 -18.75 -26.64
N SER A 251 -51.47 -19.54 -26.00
CA SER A 251 -51.53 -21.01 -26.04
C SER A 251 -52.75 -21.54 -25.28
N ARG A 252 -53.03 -21.00 -24.08
CA ARG A 252 -54.23 -21.37 -23.31
C ARG A 252 -55.52 -20.99 -24.03
N GLU A 253 -55.56 -19.80 -24.62
CA GLU A 253 -56.74 -19.34 -25.38
C GLU A 253 -57.00 -20.27 -26.58
N ARG A 254 -55.95 -20.68 -27.29
CA ARG A 254 -56.05 -21.65 -28.38
C ARG A 254 -56.60 -23.01 -27.93
N GLU A 255 -56.10 -23.55 -26.82
CA GLU A 255 -56.62 -24.81 -26.26
C GLU A 255 -58.11 -24.71 -25.91
N GLU A 256 -58.55 -23.57 -25.39
CA GLU A 256 -59.97 -23.33 -25.09
C GLU A 256 -60.81 -23.28 -26.37
N TYR A 257 -60.35 -22.59 -27.41
CA TYR A 257 -61.00 -22.60 -28.72
C TYR A 257 -61.08 -24.01 -29.33
N GLU A 258 -60.00 -24.80 -29.26
CA GLU A 258 -59.99 -26.18 -29.75
C GLU A 258 -61.02 -27.05 -29.03
N LYS A 259 -61.06 -27.01 -27.70
CA LYS A 259 -62.08 -27.72 -26.89
C LYS A 259 -63.50 -27.32 -27.28
N ASN A 260 -63.74 -26.03 -27.49
CA ASN A 260 -65.06 -25.53 -27.87
C ASN A 260 -65.48 -26.03 -29.27
N ILE A 261 -64.54 -26.05 -30.23
CA ILE A 261 -64.78 -26.61 -31.57
C ILE A 261 -65.08 -28.12 -31.48
N GLU A 262 -64.34 -28.85 -30.65
CA GLU A 262 -64.54 -30.29 -30.46
C GLU A 262 -65.94 -30.59 -29.88
N ILE A 263 -66.35 -29.86 -28.83
CA ILE A 263 -67.69 -29.96 -28.24
C ILE A 263 -68.77 -29.69 -29.29
N LYS A 264 -68.67 -28.57 -30.03
CA LYS A 264 -69.65 -28.22 -31.07
C LYS A 264 -69.69 -29.26 -32.19
N THR A 265 -68.55 -29.84 -32.54
CA THR A 265 -68.48 -30.90 -33.55
C THR A 265 -69.21 -32.16 -33.09
N LEU A 266 -69.02 -32.57 -31.83
CA LEU A 266 -69.73 -33.70 -31.23
C LEU A 266 -71.24 -33.45 -31.15
N GLU A 267 -71.66 -32.25 -30.75
CA GLU A 267 -73.08 -31.84 -30.75
C GLU A 267 -73.69 -31.91 -32.16
N LEU A 268 -73.01 -31.37 -33.17
CA LEU A 268 -73.45 -31.44 -34.56
C LEU A 268 -73.58 -32.89 -35.04
N GLN A 269 -72.60 -33.74 -34.72
CA GLN A 269 -72.66 -35.17 -35.07
C GLN A 269 -73.84 -35.88 -34.38
N ALA A 270 -74.11 -35.57 -33.12
CA ALA A 270 -75.27 -36.10 -32.39
C ALA A 270 -76.60 -35.67 -33.03
N ASN A 271 -76.72 -34.39 -33.38
CA ASN A 271 -77.89 -33.85 -34.08
C ASN A 271 -78.11 -34.53 -35.44
N ILE A 272 -77.04 -34.75 -36.22
CA ILE A 272 -77.12 -35.49 -37.50
C ILE A 272 -77.61 -36.92 -37.29
N ARG A 273 -77.13 -37.62 -36.25
CA ARG A 273 -77.58 -38.99 -35.92
C ARG A 273 -79.07 -39.01 -35.55
N GLN A 274 -79.53 -38.08 -34.72
CA GLN A 274 -80.94 -37.95 -34.37
C GLN A 274 -81.81 -37.70 -35.59
N GLN A 275 -81.42 -36.79 -36.49
CA GLN A 275 -82.16 -36.53 -37.73
C GLN A 275 -82.24 -37.78 -38.62
N LYS A 276 -81.14 -38.53 -38.78
CA LYS A 276 -81.15 -39.80 -39.53
C LYS A 276 -82.09 -40.83 -38.92
N GLN A 277 -82.14 -40.90 -37.59
CA GLN A 277 -83.02 -41.82 -36.87
C GLN A 277 -84.49 -41.43 -37.03
N LEU A 278 -84.83 -40.15 -36.87
CA LEU A 278 -86.17 -39.62 -37.13
C LEU A 278 -86.60 -39.90 -38.58
N HIS A 279 -85.74 -39.65 -39.56
CA HIS A 279 -86.03 -39.95 -40.96
C HIS A 279 -86.27 -41.46 -41.19
N HIS A 280 -85.50 -42.34 -40.54
CA HIS A 280 -85.70 -43.78 -40.65
C HIS A 280 -87.01 -44.25 -39.98
N GLU A 281 -87.42 -43.62 -38.87
CA GLU A 281 -88.70 -43.88 -38.20
C GLU A 281 -89.90 -43.39 -39.03
N GLU A 282 -89.80 -42.21 -39.66
CA GLU A 282 -90.78 -41.71 -40.63
C GLU A 282 -90.90 -42.65 -41.83
N GLU A 283 -89.78 -43.15 -42.35
CA GLU A 283 -89.74 -44.10 -43.47
C GLU A 283 -90.38 -45.45 -43.11
N LYS A 284 -90.12 -45.96 -41.89
CA LYS A 284 -90.82 -47.14 -41.34
C LYS A 284 -92.32 -46.91 -41.17
N GLY A 285 -92.72 -45.74 -40.65
CA GLY A 285 -94.12 -45.35 -40.51
C GLY A 285 -94.83 -45.30 -41.87
N SER A 286 -94.19 -44.67 -42.86
CA SER A 286 -94.67 -44.61 -44.25
C SER A 286 -94.81 -46.00 -44.87
N ASN A 287 -93.83 -46.88 -44.69
CA ASN A 287 -93.89 -48.26 -45.18
C ASN A 287 -94.99 -49.09 -44.50
N LYS A 288 -95.21 -48.89 -43.20
CA LYS A 288 -96.29 -49.57 -42.46
C LYS A 288 -97.68 -49.09 -42.90
N ILE A 289 -97.82 -47.81 -43.23
CA ILE A 289 -99.05 -47.27 -43.85
C ILE A 289 -99.26 -47.89 -45.23
N LYS A 290 -98.21 -48.02 -46.06
CA LYS A 290 -98.28 -48.69 -47.37
C LYS A 290 -98.68 -50.16 -47.25
N GLU A 291 -98.12 -50.90 -46.29
CA GLU A 291 -98.50 -52.30 -46.01
C GLU A 291 -99.96 -52.41 -45.57
N ASN A 292 -100.42 -51.54 -44.67
CA ASN A 292 -101.82 -51.54 -44.22
C ASN A 292 -102.78 -51.20 -45.37
N LEU A 293 -102.43 -50.24 -46.24
CA LEU A 293 -103.16 -49.96 -47.46
C LEU A 293 -103.19 -51.17 -48.39
N TRP A 294 -102.07 -51.87 -48.56
CA TRP A 294 -102.00 -53.09 -49.37
C TRP A 294 -102.87 -54.22 -48.79
N VAL A 295 -102.89 -54.41 -47.48
CA VAL A 295 -103.77 -55.37 -46.79
C VAL A 295 -105.24 -54.99 -46.96
N CYS A 296 -105.59 -53.71 -46.83
CA CYS A 296 -106.95 -53.23 -47.09
C CYS A 296 -107.38 -53.47 -48.54
N ILE A 297 -106.53 -53.14 -49.52
CA ILE A 297 -106.78 -53.42 -50.94
C ILE A 297 -106.97 -54.92 -51.17
N LYS A 298 -106.10 -55.76 -50.59
CA LYS A 298 -106.19 -57.22 -50.71
C LYS A 298 -107.47 -57.78 -50.10
N ASN A 299 -107.91 -57.26 -48.95
CA ASN A 299 -109.18 -57.64 -48.33
C ASN A 299 -110.40 -57.14 -49.12
N HIS A 300 -110.30 -55.98 -49.76
CA HIS A 300 -111.33 -55.46 -50.64
C HIS A 300 -111.47 -56.33 -51.91
N ILE A 301 -110.36 -56.71 -52.54
CA ILE A 301 -110.31 -57.65 -53.66
C ILE A 301 -110.88 -59.02 -53.25
N ARG A 302 -110.60 -59.50 -52.03
CA ARG A 302 -111.14 -60.77 -51.50
C ARG A 302 -112.66 -60.74 -51.29
N LYS A 303 -113.23 -59.59 -50.93
CA LYS A 303 -114.69 -59.38 -50.85
C LYS A 303 -115.36 -59.35 -52.22
N ILE A 304 -114.66 -58.90 -53.26
CA ILE A 304 -115.17 -58.86 -54.64
C ILE A 304 -115.11 -60.25 -55.30
N LEU A 305 -114.17 -61.10 -54.89
CA LEU A 305 -113.93 -62.42 -55.49
C LEU A 305 -114.52 -63.62 -54.72
N SER A 306 -115.31 -63.40 -53.67
CA SER A 306 -116.02 -64.49 -52.98
C SER A 306 -117.33 -64.84 -53.72
N PRO A 307 -117.49 -66.05 -54.28
CA PRO A 307 -118.65 -66.39 -55.11
C PRO A 307 -119.90 -66.66 -54.27
N CYS A 308 -121.04 -66.18 -54.76
CA CYS A 308 -122.36 -66.74 -54.45
C CYS A 308 -122.37 -68.26 -54.65
N LYS A 309 -122.75 -69.03 -53.63
CA LYS A 309 -123.43 -70.33 -53.77
C LYS A 309 -124.42 -70.52 -52.62
N HIS A 310 -125.67 -70.71 -53.05
CA HIS A 310 -126.86 -71.31 -52.43
C HIS A 310 -126.91 -71.49 -50.92
#